data_AF-A0AAJ1XBD1-F1
#
_entry.id   AF-A0AAJ1XBD1-F1
#
_cell.length_a   1.000
_cell.length_b   1.000
_cell.length_c   1.000
_cell.angle_alpha   90.00
_cell.angle_beta   90.00
_cell.angle_gamma   90.00
#
_symmetry.space_group_name_H-M   'P 1'
#
loop_
_entity.id
_entity.type
_entity.pdbx_description
1 polymer ?
#
loop_
_entity_poly.entity_id
_entity_poly.type
_entity_poly.pdbx_seq_one_letter_code
_entity_poly.pdbx_strand_id
1 'polypeptide(L)'
;MIRTYADKDTERIASGKKVKALANLEKQILRKLVYLNAATSLLDLKAPPGNRLEALKGDRSGQYSIRINDQFRICFKWKDGDVYDVEITDYH
;
A
#
# COMPACT_ATOMS: atom_id res chain seq x y z
N MET A 1 -5.93 7.88 7.17
CA MET A 1 -5.66 8.51 5.84
C MET A 1 -4.19 8.34 5.47
N ILE A 2 -3.82 8.45 4.19
CA ILE A 2 -2.41 8.43 3.79
C ILE A 2 -1.76 9.79 4.06
N ARG A 3 -0.61 9.78 4.73
CA ARG A 3 0.11 10.99 5.16
C ARG A 3 1.44 11.17 4.42
N THR A 4 2.18 10.09 4.20
CA THR A 4 3.49 10.13 3.54
C THR A 4 3.67 8.94 2.60
N TYR A 5 4.49 9.14 1.57
CA TYR A 5 4.96 8.12 0.65
C TYR A 5 6.45 7.92 0.85
N ALA A 6 6.93 6.68 0.77
CA ALA A 6 8.35 6.37 0.94
C ALA A 6 9.18 6.73 -0.30
N ASP A 7 8.55 6.75 -1.48
CA ASP A 7 9.19 7.00 -2.76
C ASP A 7 8.32 7.87 -3.70
N LYS A 8 8.98 8.48 -4.68
CA LYS A 8 8.34 9.42 -5.62
C LYS A 8 7.41 8.73 -6.61
N ASP A 9 7.65 7.48 -6.96
CA ASP A 9 6.83 6.78 -7.95
C ASP A 9 5.49 6.37 -7.35
N THR A 10 5.47 5.92 -6.09
CA THR A 10 4.25 5.65 -5.34
C THR A 10 3.42 6.94 -5.18
N GLU A 11 4.04 8.06 -4.83
CA GLU A 11 3.37 9.37 -4.75
C GLU A 11 2.79 9.80 -6.12
N ARG A 12 3.54 9.58 -7.21
CA ARG A 12 3.08 9.88 -8.57
C ARG A 12 1.84 9.07 -8.92
N ILE A 13 1.83 7.77 -8.66
CA ILE A 13 0.65 6.93 -8.93
C ILE A 13 -0.52 7.41 -8.08
N ALA A 14 -0.30 7.69 -6.80
CA ALA A 14 -1.35 8.16 -5.90
C ALA A 14 -1.97 9.49 -6.37
N SER A 15 -1.17 10.36 -7.02
CA SER A 15 -1.64 11.61 -7.64
C SER A 15 -2.21 11.43 -9.05
N GLY A 16 -2.42 10.19 -9.51
CA GLY A 16 -2.99 9.87 -10.83
C GLY A 16 -2.00 10.04 -11.99
N LYS A 17 -0.70 10.16 -11.71
CA LYS A 17 0.34 10.24 -12.73
C LYS A 17 0.81 8.83 -13.09
N LYS A 18 0.97 8.59 -14.39
CA LYS A 18 1.49 7.32 -14.91
C LYS A 18 2.95 7.10 -14.49
N VAL A 19 3.24 5.87 -14.07
CA VAL A 19 4.59 5.34 -13.87
C VAL A 19 4.74 4.12 -14.76
N LYS A 20 5.70 4.18 -15.70
CA LYS A 20 5.85 3.20 -16.78
C LYS A 20 6.02 1.77 -16.25
N ALA A 21 6.79 1.60 -15.17
CA ALA A 21 7.06 0.30 -14.56
C ALA A 21 5.82 -0.37 -13.94
N LEU A 22 4.79 0.41 -13.59
CA LEU A 22 3.60 -0.07 -12.88
C LEU A 22 2.31 0.15 -13.70
N ALA A 23 2.43 0.52 -14.97
CA ALA A 23 1.29 0.91 -15.81
C ALA A 23 0.23 -0.21 -15.95
N ASN A 24 0.64 -1.48 -15.95
CA ASN A 24 -0.26 -2.63 -15.99
C ASN A 24 -0.99 -2.90 -14.66
N LEU A 25 -0.49 -2.34 -13.55
CA LEU A 25 -1.05 -2.53 -12.21
C LEU A 25 -1.75 -1.29 -11.66
N GLU A 26 -1.70 -0.16 -12.38
CA GLU A 26 -2.19 1.15 -11.94
C GLU A 26 -3.60 1.09 -11.35
N LYS A 27 -4.55 0.45 -12.04
CA LYS A 27 -5.94 0.29 -11.54
C LYS A 27 -6.02 -0.47 -10.22
N GLN A 28 -5.20 -1.51 -10.06
CA GLN A 28 -5.18 -2.34 -8.86
C GLN A 28 -4.57 -1.53 -7.70
N ILE A 29 -3.44 -0.88 -7.95
CA ILE A 29 -2.75 -0.01 -7.00
C ILE A 29 -3.70 1.09 -6.50
N LEU A 30 -4.30 1.85 -7.41
CA LEU A 30 -5.22 2.94 -7.06
C LEU A 30 -6.38 2.45 -6.19
N ARG A 31 -6.98 1.30 -6.53
CA ARG A 31 -8.04 0.71 -5.69
C ARG A 31 -7.55 0.40 -4.27
N LYS A 32 -6.34 -0.15 -4.12
CA LYS A 32 -5.75 -0.43 -2.80
C LYS A 32 -5.43 0.84 -2.02
N LEU A 33 -4.93 1.89 -2.68
CA LEU A 33 -4.68 3.19 -2.07
C LEU A 33 -5.99 3.83 -1.57
N VAL A 34 -7.10 3.68 -2.30
CA VAL A 34 -8.42 4.12 -1.83
C VAL A 34 -8.81 3.40 -0.54
N TYR A 35 -8.60 2.07 -0.44
CA TYR A 35 -8.87 1.33 0.79
C TYR A 35 -7.99 1.80 1.95
N LEU A 36 -6.69 2.02 1.72
CA LEU A 36 -5.77 2.55 2.73
C LEU A 36 -6.21 3.93 3.22
N ASN A 37 -6.65 4.81 2.31
CA ASN A 37 -7.04 6.15 2.67
C ASN A 37 -8.38 6.19 3.44
N ALA A 38 -9.29 5.27 3.13
CA ALA A 38 -10.60 5.15 3.77
C ALA A 38 -10.60 4.35 5.08
N ALA A 39 -9.55 3.57 5.36
CA ALA A 39 -9.46 2.76 6.57
C ALA A 39 -9.41 3.64 7.82
N THR A 40 -10.24 3.28 8.80
CA THR A 40 -10.28 3.90 10.13
C THR A 40 -9.57 3.04 11.17
N SER A 41 -9.47 1.74 10.88
CA SER A 41 -8.72 0.76 11.65
C SER A 41 -7.88 -0.12 10.72
N LEU A 42 -6.82 -0.70 11.28
CA LEU A 42 -5.99 -1.65 10.55
C LEU A 42 -6.79 -2.90 10.12
N LEU A 43 -7.82 -3.29 10.89
CA LEU A 43 -8.65 -4.46 10.61
C LEU A 43 -9.57 -4.24 9.40
N ASP A 44 -9.93 -2.99 9.08
CA ASP A 44 -10.74 -2.66 7.89
C ASP A 44 -10.07 -3.16 6.61
N LEU A 45 -8.73 -3.17 6.59
CA LEU A 45 -7.93 -3.64 5.47
C LEU A 45 -7.97 -5.16 5.29
N LYS A 46 -8.55 -5.93 6.23
CA LYS A 46 -8.81 -7.37 6.06
C LYS A 46 -10.12 -7.65 5.33
N ALA A 47 -11.06 -6.70 5.28
CA ALA A 47 -12.36 -6.92 4.67
C ALA A 47 -12.29 -7.18 3.16
N PRO A 48 -11.44 -6.49 2.36
CA PRO A 48 -11.26 -6.85 0.96
C PRO A 48 -10.51 -8.19 0.85
N PRO A 49 -11.09 -9.23 0.24
CA PRO A 49 -10.55 -10.60 0.25
C PRO A 49 -9.14 -10.70 -0.37
N GLY A 50 -8.83 -9.81 -1.31
CA GLY A 50 -7.53 -9.75 -1.99
C GLY A 50 -6.47 -8.91 -1.27
N ASN A 51 -6.74 -8.29 -0.12
CA ASN A 51 -5.73 -7.49 0.58
C ASN A 51 -4.70 -8.34 1.30
N ARG A 52 -5.10 -9.49 1.88
CA ARG A 52 -4.21 -10.39 2.63
C ARG A 52 -3.26 -9.60 3.55
N LEU A 53 -3.83 -8.77 4.43
CA LEU A 53 -3.07 -7.91 5.33
C LEU A 53 -2.09 -8.73 6.16
N GLU A 54 -0.83 -8.32 6.13
CA GLU A 54 0.28 -8.97 6.82
C GLU A 54 1.10 -7.96 7.64
N ALA A 55 1.52 -8.33 8.84
CA ALA A 55 2.52 -7.58 9.60
C ALA A 55 3.92 -8.07 9.20
N LEU A 56 4.78 -7.15 8.75
CA LEU A 56 6.12 -7.47 8.30
C LEU A 56 7.06 -7.69 9.51
N LYS A 57 8.13 -8.45 9.28
CA LYS A 57 9.09 -8.89 10.31
C LYS A 57 10.52 -8.52 9.90
N GLY A 58 11.48 -8.72 10.80
CA GLY A 58 12.89 -8.41 10.58
C GLY A 58 13.12 -6.91 10.40
N ASP A 59 13.87 -6.52 9.38
CA ASP A 59 14.23 -5.11 9.12
C ASP A 59 13.03 -4.21 8.81
N ARG A 60 11.89 -4.81 8.41
CA ARG A 60 10.62 -4.11 8.16
C ARG A 60 9.64 -4.23 9.33
N SER A 61 10.10 -4.64 10.52
CA SER A 61 9.25 -4.70 11.72
C SER A 61 8.57 -3.35 11.99
N GLY A 62 7.29 -3.40 12.36
CA GLY A 62 6.45 -2.21 12.53
C GLY A 62 5.81 -1.69 11.23
N GLN A 63 6.06 -2.34 10.09
CA GLN A 63 5.32 -2.12 8.85
C GLN A 63 4.29 -3.23 8.62
N TYR A 64 3.33 -2.91 7.76
CA TYR A 64 2.30 -3.81 7.27
C TYR A 64 2.36 -3.86 5.75
N SER A 65 1.84 -4.93 5.16
CA SER A 65 1.64 -4.99 3.73
C SER A 65 0.25 -5.47 3.34
N ILE A 66 -0.21 -5.01 2.19
CA ILE A 66 -1.36 -5.57 1.47
C ILE A 66 -0.98 -5.96 0.05
N ARG A 67 -1.63 -6.99 -0.46
CA ARG A 67 -1.33 -7.58 -1.76
C ARG A 67 -1.97 -6.80 -2.90
N ILE A 68 -1.17 -6.49 -3.93
CA ILE A 68 -1.65 -6.01 -5.22
C ILE A 68 -1.99 -7.23 -6.10
N ASN A 69 -0.97 -8.06 -6.35
CA ASN A 69 -1.07 -9.33 -7.09
C ASN A 69 -0.05 -10.33 -6.52
N ASP A 70 0.33 -11.37 -7.25
CA ASP A 70 1.28 -12.37 -6.73
C ASP A 70 2.67 -11.79 -6.48
N GLN A 71 3.11 -10.85 -7.30
CA GLN A 71 4.44 -10.24 -7.28
C GLN A 71 4.55 -9.00 -6.39
N PHE A 72 3.59 -8.07 -6.47
CA PHE A 72 3.69 -6.76 -5.86
C PHE A 72 2.89 -6.64 -4.56
N ARG A 73 3.40 -5.80 -3.64
CA ARG A 73 2.78 -5.43 -2.36
C ARG A 73 2.78 -3.91 -2.18
N ILE A 74 1.81 -3.40 -1.44
CA ILE A 74 1.90 -2.06 -0.83
C ILE A 74 2.36 -2.26 0.61
N CYS A 75 3.51 -1.71 0.96
CA CYS A 75 4.05 -1.66 2.31
C CYS A 75 3.76 -0.29 2.92
N PHE A 76 3.45 -0.24 4.22
CA PHE A 76 3.13 1.00 4.92
C PHE A 76 3.30 0.85 6.43
N LYS A 77 3.41 1.97 7.14
CA LYS A 77 3.28 2.03 8.60
C LYS A 77 1.89 2.49 8.98
N TRP A 78 1.38 1.95 10.09
CA TRP A 78 0.11 2.37 10.68
C TRP A 78 0.39 3.05 12.02
N LYS A 79 -0.13 4.26 12.21
CA LYS A 79 -0.01 5.01 13.47
C LYS A 79 -1.23 5.90 13.66
N ASP A 80 -1.88 5.77 14.82
CA ASP A 80 -2.99 6.64 15.26
C ASP A 80 -4.13 6.83 14.23
N GLY A 81 -4.47 5.78 13.47
CA GLY A 81 -5.51 5.82 12.43
C GLY A 81 -5.04 6.31 11.05
N ASP A 82 -3.75 6.60 10.93
CA ASP A 82 -3.12 7.10 9.72
C ASP A 82 -2.06 6.15 9.16
N VAL A 83 -1.82 6.32 7.86
CA VAL A 83 -0.96 5.48 7.04
C VAL A 83 0.24 6.31 6.59
N TYR A 84 1.45 5.80 6.84
CA TYR A 84 2.71 6.49 6.56
C TYR A 84 3.63 5.60 5.74
N ASP A 85 4.61 6.23 5.09
CA ASP A 85 5.71 5.61 4.35
C ASP A 85 5.19 4.57 3.36
N VAL A 86 4.14 4.94 2.61
CA VAL A 86 3.51 4.05 1.63
C VAL A 86 4.47 3.81 0.47
N GLU A 87 4.72 2.55 0.17
CA GLU A 87 5.67 2.09 -0.85
C GLU A 87 5.05 0.94 -1.66
N ILE A 88 5.23 0.93 -2.97
CA ILE A 88 4.91 -0.22 -3.84
C ILE A 88 6.19 -1.01 -4.08
N THR A 89 6.22 -2.26 -3.62
CA THR A 89 7.41 -3.12 -3.69
C THR A 89 7.15 -4.38 -4.50
N ASP A 90 8.17 -4.82 -5.23
CA ASP A 90 8.25 -6.18 -5.74
C ASP A 90 8.66 -7.10 -4.59
N TYR A 91 7.94 -8.21 -4.42
CA TYR A 91 8.13 -9.16 -3.33
C TYR A 91 8.86 -10.44 -3.80
N HIS A 92 9.73 -10.35 -4.80
CA HIS A 92 10.60 -11.44 -5.28
C HIS A 92 12.07 -11.00 -5.36
#